data_AF-A0A2T3APR5-F1
#
_entry.id   AF-A0A2T3APR5-F1
#
_cell.length_a   1.000
_cell.length_b   1.000
_cell.length_c   1.000
_cell.angle_alpha   90.00
_cell.angle_beta   90.00
_cell.angle_gamma   90.00
#
_symmetry.space_group_name_H-M   'P 1'
#
loop_
_entity.id
_entity.type
_entity.pdbx_description
1 polymer ?
#
loop_
_entity_poly.entity_id
_entity_poly.type
_entity_poly.pdbx_seq_one_letter_code
_entity_poly.pdbx_strand_id
1 'polypeptide(L)'
;MSADSAPFSTHYGPLDNFLDQWDDFMDFSHNPDRMEEEWRRLRSLRINVLRLRDQLRKKRDELRKSELNKSSSDDAFMKYIRQRHHTAVVESLRDQIFVDPTLESHFKTMQAVRDDYGSLEDDYKILEERLDDEELELAKVEGRFYRNKIQSVAAASDLNLRGTEFYTPPPTESFLGFSTDSLQATHPLYANYLSRLGDLDLAKERLQDMILERGDLLRLRESKLVVGMDLNNDEKKFLENLPLRETELQQEIEKIKKDIGQLKEKCLEAGIDISESVNDSDGDGEENDDNKIEEDILKDIHTSKSVSPIQMP
;
A
#
# COMPACT_ATOMS: atom_id res chain seq x y z
N MET A 1 -15.10 12.28 59.32
CA MET A 1 -14.32 12.49 58.07
C MET A 1 -14.47 11.22 57.27
N SER A 2 -15.49 11.17 56.42
CA SER A 2 -15.79 10.03 55.54
C SER A 2 -15.40 10.43 54.13
N ALA A 3 -14.58 9.63 53.47
CA ALA A 3 -14.23 9.80 52.07
C ALA A 3 -15.00 8.78 51.24
N ASP A 4 -15.94 9.27 50.44
CA ASP A 4 -16.60 8.53 49.37
C ASP A 4 -15.59 8.20 48.28
N SER A 5 -15.51 6.92 47.90
CA SER A 5 -14.79 6.45 46.72
C SER A 5 -15.82 6.09 45.64
N ALA A 6 -15.89 6.90 44.60
CA ALA A 6 -16.68 6.61 43.41
C ALA A 6 -15.94 5.56 42.53
N PRO A 7 -16.65 4.63 41.87
CA PRO A 7 -16.03 3.71 40.92
C PRO A 7 -15.73 4.42 39.60
N PHE A 8 -14.50 4.26 39.12
CA PHE A 8 -14.07 4.68 37.79
C PHE A 8 -14.85 3.90 36.73
N SER A 9 -15.72 4.60 36.00
CA SER A 9 -16.30 4.11 34.76
C SER A 9 -15.22 4.18 33.67
N THR A 10 -14.65 3.03 33.31
CA THR A 10 -13.83 2.87 32.10
C THR A 10 -14.73 3.05 30.90
N HIS A 11 -14.72 4.25 30.32
CA HIS A 11 -15.30 4.52 29.01
C HIS A 11 -14.43 3.80 27.97
N TYR A 12 -14.87 2.62 27.54
CA TYR A 12 -14.33 1.91 26.39
C TYR A 12 -14.68 2.68 25.10
N GLY A 13 -13.76 2.65 24.12
CA GLY A 13 -13.91 3.39 22.87
C GLY A 13 -15.00 2.80 21.97
N PRO A 14 -15.45 3.53 20.93
CA PRO A 14 -16.47 3.04 19.99
C PRO A 14 -16.10 1.72 19.28
N LEU A 15 -14.80 1.43 19.15
CA LEU A 15 -14.28 0.20 18.57
C LEU A 15 -14.39 -1.01 19.53
N ASP A 16 -14.25 -0.79 20.84
CA ASP A 16 -14.30 -1.86 21.84
C ASP A 16 -15.75 -2.37 22.02
N ASN A 17 -16.73 -1.47 22.02
CA ASN A 17 -18.16 -1.83 22.06
C ASN A 17 -18.60 -2.66 20.84
N PHE A 18 -17.90 -2.55 19.70
CA PHE A 18 -18.19 -3.34 18.50
C PHE A 18 -17.65 -4.78 18.61
N LEU A 19 -16.65 -4.99 19.46
CA LEU A 19 -16.00 -6.29 19.67
C LEU A 19 -16.63 -7.11 20.81
N ASP A 20 -17.33 -6.46 21.75
CA ASP A 20 -17.98 -7.12 22.90
C ASP A 20 -19.36 -7.72 22.58
N GLN A 21 -20.04 -7.25 21.51
CA GLN A 21 -21.35 -7.79 21.12
C GLN A 21 -21.28 -9.22 20.54
N TRP A 22 -20.08 -9.81 20.42
CA TRP A 22 -19.84 -11.12 19.82
C TRP A 22 -19.51 -12.22 20.84
N ASP A 23 -19.57 -11.91 22.15
CA ASP A 23 -19.24 -12.84 23.24
C ASP A 23 -20.27 -13.98 23.44
N ASP A 24 -21.47 -13.89 22.86
CA ASP A 24 -22.55 -14.86 23.09
C ASP A 24 -22.43 -16.19 22.30
N PHE A 25 -21.32 -16.43 21.57
CA PHE A 25 -21.19 -17.61 20.69
C PHE A 25 -19.96 -18.50 20.94
N MET A 26 -19.22 -18.33 22.04
CA MET A 26 -17.92 -19.00 22.20
C MET A 26 -17.90 -20.13 23.24
N ASP A 27 -18.20 -21.36 22.81
CA ASP A 27 -17.50 -22.56 23.32
C ASP A 27 -16.74 -23.23 22.17
N PHE A 28 -15.52 -22.75 21.94
CA PHE A 28 -14.58 -23.28 20.94
C PHE A 28 -13.38 -23.97 21.62
N SER A 29 -13.43 -24.13 22.95
CA SER A 29 -12.26 -24.52 23.75
C SER A 29 -11.78 -25.96 23.52
N HIS A 30 -12.50 -26.79 22.74
CA HIS A 30 -12.31 -28.25 22.76
C HIS A 30 -12.21 -28.97 21.40
N ASN A 31 -11.95 -28.31 20.26
CA ASN A 31 -11.82 -29.03 18.98
C ASN A 31 -10.61 -28.60 18.10
N PRO A 32 -9.52 -29.38 18.06
CA PRO A 32 -8.30 -29.04 17.31
C PRO A 32 -8.54 -28.98 15.79
N ASP A 33 -9.46 -29.78 15.25
CA ASP A 33 -9.80 -29.78 13.82
C ASP A 33 -10.40 -28.44 13.37
N ARG A 34 -11.18 -27.80 14.26
CA ARG A 34 -11.79 -26.48 14.02
C ARG A 34 -10.75 -25.37 14.03
N MET A 35 -9.70 -25.50 14.84
CA MET A 35 -8.59 -24.55 14.91
C MET A 35 -7.73 -24.61 13.65
N GLU A 36 -7.50 -25.81 13.13
CA GLU A 36 -6.76 -26.01 11.87
C GLU A 36 -7.52 -25.43 10.68
N GLU A 37 -8.85 -25.55 10.66
CA GLU A 37 -9.70 -24.95 9.63
C GLU A 37 -9.69 -23.42 9.67
N GLU A 38 -9.77 -22.81 10.85
CA GLU A 38 -9.60 -21.35 11.01
C GLU A 38 -8.20 -20.88 10.59
N TRP A 39 -7.15 -21.67 10.84
CA TRP A 39 -5.81 -21.34 10.39
C TRP A 39 -5.65 -21.42 8.87
N ARG A 40 -6.22 -22.45 8.23
CA ARG A 40 -6.29 -22.55 6.77
C ARG A 40 -7.05 -21.37 6.17
N ARG A 41 -8.20 -21.02 6.77
CA ARG A 41 -9.00 -19.86 6.37
C ARG A 41 -8.20 -18.56 6.50
N LEU A 42 -7.54 -18.33 7.64
CA LEU A 42 -6.71 -17.16 7.88
C LEU A 42 -5.61 -17.00 6.82
N ARG A 43 -4.88 -18.10 6.54
CA ARG A 43 -3.84 -18.10 5.50
C ARG A 43 -4.42 -17.77 4.13
N SER A 44 -5.57 -18.34 3.79
CA SER A 44 -6.23 -18.08 2.50
C SER A 44 -6.66 -16.62 2.35
N LEU A 45 -7.20 -16.01 3.42
CA LEU A 45 -7.59 -14.60 3.45
C LEU A 45 -6.37 -13.69 3.28
N ARG A 46 -5.27 -13.96 3.99
CA ARG A 46 -4.03 -13.18 3.86
C ARG A 46 -3.50 -13.18 2.42
N ILE A 47 -3.47 -14.34 1.77
CA ILE A 47 -3.03 -14.46 0.37
C ILE A 47 -3.99 -13.70 -0.56
N ASN A 48 -5.30 -13.82 -0.34
CA ASN A 48 -6.30 -13.11 -1.13
C ASN A 48 -6.18 -11.59 -1.00
N VAL A 49 -6.03 -11.06 0.21
CA VAL A 49 -5.81 -9.63 0.49
C VAL A 49 -4.55 -9.14 -0.22
N LEU A 50 -3.43 -9.86 -0.11
CA LEU A 50 -2.19 -9.49 -0.80
C LEU A 50 -2.37 -9.44 -2.33
N ARG A 51 -3.08 -10.43 -2.89
CA ARG A 51 -3.41 -10.46 -4.32
C ARG A 51 -4.31 -9.30 -4.73
N LEU A 52 -5.34 -8.98 -3.94
CA LEU A 52 -6.26 -7.87 -4.21
C LEU A 52 -5.53 -6.53 -4.14
N ARG A 53 -4.64 -6.33 -3.15
CA ARG A 53 -3.76 -5.16 -3.08
C ARG A 53 -2.89 -5.02 -4.32
N ASP A 54 -2.33 -6.13 -4.81
CA ASP A 54 -1.54 -6.11 -6.05
C ASP A 54 -2.37 -5.73 -7.28
N GLN A 55 -3.58 -6.28 -7.40
CA GLN A 55 -4.52 -5.94 -8.47
C GLN A 55 -4.92 -4.46 -8.42
N LEU A 56 -5.21 -3.92 -7.22
CA LEU A 56 -5.52 -2.51 -7.03
C LEU A 56 -4.36 -1.60 -7.41
N ARG A 57 -3.11 -1.98 -7.12
CA ARG A 57 -1.93 -1.22 -7.57
C ARG A 57 -1.89 -1.15 -9.11
N LYS A 58 -2.00 -2.29 -9.78
CA LYS A 58 -2.03 -2.35 -11.26
C LYS A 58 -3.17 -1.51 -11.83
N LYS A 59 -4.38 -1.63 -11.26
CA LYS A 59 -5.55 -0.87 -11.68
C LYS A 59 -5.40 0.63 -11.44
N ARG A 60 -4.76 1.05 -10.36
CA ARG A 60 -4.45 2.46 -10.10
C ARG A 60 -3.51 3.03 -11.15
N ASP A 61 -2.52 2.26 -11.59
CA ASP A 61 -1.62 2.68 -12.66
C ASP A 61 -2.33 2.76 -14.03
N GLU A 62 -3.23 1.81 -14.32
CA GLU A 62 -4.12 1.87 -15.49
C GLU A 62 -5.01 3.12 -15.45
N LEU A 63 -5.63 3.39 -14.30
CA LEU A 63 -6.52 4.54 -14.10
C LEU A 63 -5.78 5.86 -14.35
N ARG A 64 -4.56 6.00 -13.83
CA ARG A 64 -3.72 7.20 -14.06
C ARG A 64 -3.39 7.42 -15.53
N LYS A 65 -3.06 6.35 -16.26
CA LYS A 65 -2.82 6.41 -17.71
C LYS A 65 -4.09 6.83 -18.46
N SER A 66 -5.22 6.27 -18.07
CA SER A 66 -6.53 6.61 -18.65
C SER A 66 -6.95 8.05 -18.34
N GLU A 67 -6.70 8.54 -17.12
CA GLU A 67 -6.94 9.92 -16.71
C GLU A 67 -6.14 10.91 -17.56
N LEU A 68 -4.86 10.62 -17.82
CA LEU A 68 -4.02 11.43 -18.70
C LEU A 68 -4.60 11.48 -20.12
N ASN A 69 -5.02 10.33 -20.65
CA ASN A 69 -5.63 10.25 -21.98
C ASN A 69 -6.94 11.04 -22.06
N LYS A 70 -7.78 10.95 -21.02
CA LYS A 70 -9.02 11.73 -20.88
C LYS A 70 -8.71 13.22 -20.87
N SER A 71 -7.79 13.68 -20.03
CA SER A 71 -7.38 15.09 -19.99
C SER A 71 -6.86 15.57 -21.33
N SER A 72 -6.01 14.78 -21.99
CA SER A 72 -5.46 15.12 -23.31
C SER A 72 -6.55 15.25 -24.39
N SER A 73 -7.54 14.35 -24.40
CA SER A 73 -8.67 14.37 -25.33
C SER A 73 -9.60 15.56 -25.06
N ASP A 74 -9.93 15.83 -23.79
CA ASP A 74 -10.71 16.98 -23.35
C ASP A 74 -10.00 18.30 -23.75
N ASP A 75 -8.69 18.40 -23.54
CA ASP A 75 -7.89 19.57 -23.90
C ASP A 75 -7.84 19.79 -25.41
N ALA A 76 -7.71 18.73 -26.20
CA ALA A 76 -7.74 18.80 -27.65
C ALA A 76 -9.09 19.33 -28.16
N PHE A 77 -10.20 18.82 -27.63
CA PHE A 77 -11.55 19.30 -27.94
C PHE A 77 -11.74 20.77 -27.54
N MET A 78 -11.36 21.14 -26.32
CA MET A 78 -11.49 22.53 -25.84
C MET A 78 -10.59 23.50 -26.62
N LYS A 79 -9.38 23.08 -27.01
CA LYS A 79 -8.50 23.86 -27.88
C LYS A 79 -9.14 24.12 -29.24
N TYR A 80 -9.76 23.10 -29.84
CA TYR A 80 -10.47 23.23 -31.09
C TYR A 80 -11.67 24.20 -30.98
N ILE A 81 -12.48 24.09 -29.93
CA ILE A 81 -13.59 25.04 -29.67
C ILE A 81 -13.07 26.47 -29.54
N ARG A 82 -12.03 26.69 -28.73
CA ARG A 82 -11.44 28.02 -28.54
C ARG A 82 -10.97 28.62 -29.86
N GLN A 83 -10.22 27.86 -30.65
CA GLN A 83 -9.74 28.29 -31.95
C GLN A 83 -10.88 28.70 -32.87
N ARG A 84 -11.94 27.88 -32.96
CA ARG A 84 -13.10 28.19 -33.78
C ARG A 84 -13.86 29.42 -33.29
N HIS A 85 -14.05 29.57 -31.99
CA HIS A 85 -14.70 30.75 -31.42
C HIS A 85 -13.91 32.02 -31.72
N HIS A 86 -12.58 31.98 -31.64
CA HIS A 86 -11.72 33.11 -32.02
C HIS A 86 -11.80 33.43 -33.52
N THR A 87 -11.81 32.44 -34.41
CA THR A 87 -11.94 32.66 -35.86
C THR A 87 -13.32 33.16 -36.26
N ALA A 88 -14.39 32.63 -35.65
CA ALA A 88 -15.78 33.04 -35.92
C ALA A 88 -16.08 34.48 -35.49
N VAL A 89 -15.40 35.01 -34.46
CA VAL A 89 -15.49 36.42 -34.06
C VAL A 89 -14.83 37.36 -35.09
N VAL A 90 -13.82 36.86 -35.82
CA VAL A 90 -13.14 37.62 -36.90
C VAL A 90 -13.91 37.53 -38.22
N GLU A 91 -14.61 36.42 -38.47
CA GLU A 91 -15.38 36.14 -39.69
C GLU A 91 -16.91 36.21 -39.43
N SER A 92 -17.39 37.32 -38.88
CA SER A 92 -18.83 37.61 -38.95
C SER A 92 -19.18 37.92 -40.42
N LEU A 93 -19.88 36.99 -41.10
CA LEU A 93 -20.88 37.21 -42.18
C LEU A 93 -21.02 36.05 -43.18
N ARG A 94 -21.22 34.79 -42.74
CA ARG A 94 -21.91 33.82 -43.60
C ARG A 94 -22.54 32.69 -42.81
N ASP A 95 -23.86 32.78 -42.72
CA ASP A 95 -24.76 31.70 -42.34
C ASP A 95 -24.48 30.45 -43.18
N GLN A 96 -23.72 29.51 -42.63
CA GLN A 96 -23.84 28.11 -43.00
C GLN A 96 -23.79 27.28 -41.72
N ILE A 97 -24.95 26.71 -41.40
CA ILE A 97 -25.15 25.58 -40.49
C ILE A 97 -24.47 24.36 -41.13
N PHE A 98 -23.14 24.40 -41.24
CA PHE A 98 -22.36 23.26 -41.67
C PHE A 98 -21.97 22.51 -40.40
N VAL A 99 -22.58 21.33 -40.20
CA VAL A 99 -22.16 20.38 -39.17
C VAL A 99 -20.70 20.08 -39.46
N ASP A 100 -19.82 20.59 -38.61
CA ASP A 100 -18.40 20.45 -38.85
C ASP A 100 -17.97 19.03 -38.50
N PRO A 101 -17.58 18.22 -39.49
CA PRO A 101 -17.22 16.83 -39.27
C PRO A 101 -16.00 16.70 -38.35
N THR A 102 -15.15 17.74 -38.27
CA THR A 102 -13.99 17.73 -37.38
C THR A 102 -14.38 17.98 -35.93
N LEU A 103 -15.34 18.88 -35.65
CA LEU A 103 -15.86 19.08 -34.29
C LEU A 103 -16.55 17.82 -33.78
N GLU A 104 -17.39 17.21 -34.61
CA GLU A 104 -18.08 15.96 -34.29
C GLU A 104 -17.08 14.82 -34.02
N SER A 105 -15.99 14.75 -34.79
CA SER A 105 -14.92 13.79 -34.55
C SER A 105 -14.26 13.99 -33.19
N HIS A 106 -13.88 15.23 -32.82
CA HIS A 106 -13.25 15.50 -31.53
C HIS A 106 -14.20 15.20 -30.37
N PHE A 107 -15.49 15.55 -30.51
CA PHE A 107 -16.51 15.23 -29.52
C PHE A 107 -16.66 13.72 -29.31
N LYS A 108 -16.71 12.94 -30.40
CA LYS A 108 -16.79 11.47 -30.33
C LYS A 108 -15.56 10.85 -29.66
N THR A 109 -14.36 11.32 -30.01
CA THR A 109 -13.12 10.83 -29.38
C THR A 109 -13.09 11.17 -27.90
N MET A 110 -13.47 12.39 -27.52
CA MET A 110 -13.59 12.81 -26.12
C MET A 110 -14.58 11.93 -25.35
N GLN A 111 -15.77 11.69 -25.93
CA GLN A 111 -16.78 10.86 -25.30
C GLN A 111 -16.33 9.41 -25.15
N ALA A 112 -15.72 8.82 -26.17
CA ALA A 112 -15.22 7.45 -26.12
C ALA A 112 -14.18 7.26 -25.00
N VAL A 113 -13.22 8.18 -24.89
CA VAL A 113 -12.20 8.12 -23.82
C VAL A 113 -12.82 8.30 -22.43
N ARG A 114 -13.88 9.10 -22.30
CA ARG A 114 -14.60 9.26 -21.02
C ARG A 114 -15.40 8.02 -20.65
N ASP A 115 -16.03 7.37 -21.63
CA ASP A 115 -16.76 6.13 -21.41
C ASP A 115 -15.80 5.00 -20.99
N ASP A 116 -14.65 4.89 -21.67
CA ASP A 116 -13.58 3.95 -21.32
C ASP A 116 -13.04 4.22 -19.90
N TYR A 117 -12.73 5.48 -19.58
CA TYR A 117 -12.30 5.89 -18.25
C TYR A 117 -13.35 5.56 -17.18
N GLY A 118 -14.63 5.84 -17.45
CA GLY A 118 -15.73 5.55 -16.53
C GLY A 118 -15.84 4.07 -16.21
N SER A 119 -15.77 3.20 -17.23
CA SER A 119 -15.80 1.75 -17.02
C SER A 119 -14.64 1.25 -16.15
N LEU A 120 -13.43 1.83 -16.33
CA LEU A 120 -12.25 1.48 -15.55
C LEU A 120 -12.35 1.98 -14.10
N GLU A 121 -12.96 3.15 -13.89
CA GLU A 121 -13.22 3.71 -12.56
C GLU A 121 -14.20 2.85 -11.76
N ASP A 122 -15.25 2.35 -12.41
CA ASP A 122 -16.22 1.43 -11.79
C ASP A 122 -15.55 0.10 -11.40
N ASP A 123 -14.74 -0.48 -12.29
CA ASP A 123 -13.95 -1.68 -12.00
C ASP A 123 -12.99 -1.48 -10.80
N TYR A 124 -12.34 -0.32 -10.73
CA TYR A 124 -11.47 0.05 -9.61
C TYR A 124 -12.25 0.10 -8.30
N LYS A 125 -13.41 0.76 -8.28
CA LYS A 125 -14.28 0.87 -7.09
C LYS A 125 -14.75 -0.49 -6.59
N ILE A 126 -15.14 -1.39 -7.50
CA ILE A 126 -15.55 -2.75 -7.15
C ILE A 126 -14.40 -3.51 -6.48
N LEU A 127 -13.17 -3.35 -6.98
CA LEU A 127 -12.00 -3.97 -6.38
C LEU A 127 -11.64 -3.38 -5.02
N GLU A 128 -11.82 -2.07 -4.85
CA GLU A 128 -11.59 -1.36 -3.58
C GLU A 128 -12.58 -1.84 -2.51
N GLU A 129 -13.88 -1.83 -2.80
CA GLU A 129 -14.92 -2.34 -1.89
C GLU A 129 -14.67 -3.80 -1.50
N ARG A 130 -14.27 -4.63 -2.47
CA ARG A 130 -13.92 -6.03 -2.21
C ARG A 130 -12.68 -6.18 -1.32
N LEU A 131 -11.67 -5.34 -1.50
CA LEU A 131 -10.48 -5.37 -0.65
C LEU A 131 -10.87 -5.00 0.78
N ASP A 132 -11.67 -3.94 0.96
CA ASP A 132 -12.13 -3.49 2.28
C ASP A 132 -12.89 -4.60 3.02
N ASP A 133 -13.79 -5.31 2.31
CA ASP A 133 -14.53 -6.45 2.87
C ASP A 133 -13.59 -7.59 3.31
N GLU A 134 -12.63 -7.97 2.48
CA GLU A 134 -11.69 -9.05 2.76
C GLU A 134 -10.70 -8.68 3.87
N GLU A 135 -10.27 -7.42 3.95
CA GLU A 135 -9.42 -6.90 5.04
C GLU A 135 -10.18 -6.86 6.36
N LEU A 136 -11.45 -6.45 6.32
CA LEU A 136 -12.32 -6.49 7.49
C LEU A 136 -12.53 -7.92 7.98
N GLU A 137 -12.81 -8.87 7.08
CA GLU A 137 -12.95 -10.28 7.44
C GLU A 137 -11.64 -10.88 7.97
N LEU A 138 -10.50 -10.51 7.37
CA LEU A 138 -9.19 -10.89 7.86
C LEU A 138 -8.98 -10.39 9.29
N ALA A 139 -9.23 -9.10 9.54
CA ALA A 139 -9.11 -8.50 10.87
C ALA A 139 -10.02 -9.19 11.91
N LYS A 140 -11.24 -9.57 11.52
CA LYS A 140 -12.16 -10.33 12.38
C LYS A 140 -11.62 -11.72 12.70
N VAL A 141 -11.16 -12.47 11.70
CA VAL A 141 -10.61 -13.83 11.89
C VAL A 141 -9.34 -13.76 12.73
N GLU A 142 -8.44 -12.82 12.45
CA GLU A 142 -7.24 -12.59 13.23
C GLU A 142 -7.56 -12.22 14.67
N GLY A 143 -8.47 -11.27 14.88
CA GLY A 143 -8.92 -10.86 16.20
C GLY A 143 -9.44 -12.05 17.02
N ARG A 144 -10.31 -12.89 16.44
CA ARG A 144 -10.78 -14.12 17.11
C ARG A 144 -9.65 -15.11 17.37
N PHE A 145 -8.79 -15.34 16.39
CA PHE A 145 -7.69 -16.30 16.49
C PHE A 145 -6.71 -15.91 17.60
N TYR A 146 -6.30 -14.65 17.66
CA TYR A 146 -5.38 -14.16 18.68
C TYR A 146 -6.06 -13.99 20.05
N ARG A 147 -7.33 -13.57 20.12
CA ARG A 147 -8.11 -13.50 21.38
C ARG A 147 -8.28 -14.88 22.02
N ASN A 148 -8.67 -15.90 21.24
CA ASN A 148 -8.83 -17.27 21.74
C ASN A 148 -7.51 -17.85 22.24
N LYS A 149 -6.40 -17.51 21.59
CA LYS A 149 -5.06 -17.90 22.04
C LYS A 149 -4.68 -17.24 23.36
N ILE A 150 -5.02 -15.97 23.56
CA ILE A 150 -4.76 -15.25 24.82
C ILE A 150 -5.61 -15.83 25.97
N GLN A 151 -6.89 -16.10 25.75
CA GLN A 151 -7.77 -16.72 26.77
C GLN A 151 -7.34 -18.16 27.12
N SER A 152 -6.88 -18.94 26.14
CA SER A 152 -6.34 -20.29 26.38
C SER A 152 -5.08 -20.28 27.26
N VAL A 153 -4.20 -19.29 27.11
CA VAL A 153 -2.98 -19.15 27.92
C VAL A 153 -3.31 -18.64 29.34
N ALA A 154 -4.28 -17.73 29.47
CA ALA A 154 -4.75 -17.25 30.78
C ALA A 154 -5.41 -18.36 31.61
N ALA A 155 -6.28 -19.16 31.00
CA ALA A 155 -6.93 -20.30 31.68
C ALA A 155 -5.94 -21.42 32.09
N ALA A 156 -4.84 -21.59 31.35
CA ALA A 156 -3.77 -22.53 31.71
C ALA A 156 -2.86 -22.02 32.85
N SER A 157 -2.85 -20.70 33.11
CA SER A 157 -2.00 -20.07 34.13
C SER A 157 -2.64 -20.08 35.53
N ASP A 158 -3.96 -20.24 35.65
CA ASP A 158 -4.70 -20.22 36.92
C ASP A 158 -4.55 -21.49 37.78
N LEU A 159 -3.77 -22.48 37.35
CA LEU A 159 -3.53 -23.72 38.12
C LEU A 159 -2.21 -23.73 38.92
N ASN A 160 -1.40 -22.67 38.91
CA ASN A 160 -0.06 -22.67 39.51
C ASN A 160 0.28 -21.48 40.43
N LEU A 161 -0.66 -21.02 41.28
CA LEU A 161 -0.34 -20.04 42.33
C LEU A 161 -0.87 -20.48 43.70
N ARG A 162 -0.10 -21.36 44.36
CA ARG A 162 -0.18 -21.59 45.81
C ARG A 162 1.21 -21.47 46.44
N GLY A 163 1.41 -20.36 47.18
CA GLY A 163 2.59 -20.06 48.02
C GLY A 163 3.77 -19.51 47.21
N THR A 164 4.48 -18.45 47.59
CA THR A 164 4.92 -18.05 48.93
C THR A 164 5.38 -16.59 48.88
N GLU A 165 5.43 -15.95 50.04
CA GLU A 165 5.53 -14.51 50.27
C GLU A 165 6.93 -13.89 50.06
N PHE A 166 6.92 -12.55 49.89
CA PHE A 166 7.92 -11.52 50.25
C PHE A 166 9.18 -11.23 49.39
N TYR A 167 9.28 -9.92 49.08
CA TYR A 167 10.44 -9.01 48.93
C TYR A 167 10.86 -8.44 47.55
N THR A 168 10.82 -7.09 47.55
CA THR A 168 11.56 -6.06 46.76
C THR A 168 11.23 -5.81 45.28
N PRO A 169 10.81 -4.59 44.88
CA PRO A 169 10.83 -4.10 43.50
C PRO A 169 12.19 -3.43 43.19
N PRO A 170 12.83 -3.67 42.02
CA PRO A 170 12.66 -2.78 40.84
C PRO A 170 13.02 -3.45 39.48
N PRO A 171 13.10 -2.73 38.35
CA PRO A 171 12.27 -1.63 37.85
C PRO A 171 11.45 -2.05 36.61
N THR A 172 10.59 -1.13 36.23
CA THR A 172 9.62 -1.08 35.15
C THR A 172 10.15 -1.44 33.74
N GLU A 173 10.27 -2.71 33.37
CA GLU A 173 10.38 -3.11 31.95
C GLU A 173 9.77 -4.50 31.70
N SER A 174 8.51 -4.54 31.24
CA SER A 174 7.98 -5.52 30.26
C SER A 174 6.46 -5.52 30.32
N PHE A 175 5.86 -4.65 29.51
CA PHE A 175 4.42 -4.65 29.23
C PHE A 175 4.05 -5.54 28.02
N LEU A 176 4.93 -6.45 27.59
CA LEU A 176 4.64 -7.45 26.56
C LEU A 176 5.05 -8.83 27.05
N GLY A 177 4.23 -9.38 27.96
CA GLY A 177 4.34 -10.74 28.46
C GLY A 177 3.91 -11.78 27.43
N PHE A 178 4.74 -12.02 26.42
CA PHE A 178 4.66 -13.21 25.58
C PHE A 178 5.40 -14.37 26.27
N SER A 179 4.77 -15.05 27.22
CA SER A 179 5.25 -16.38 27.62
C SER A 179 4.87 -17.39 26.52
N THR A 180 5.86 -17.69 25.68
CA THR A 180 5.79 -18.56 24.51
C THR A 180 6.29 -19.96 24.87
N ASP A 181 5.57 -20.68 25.74
CA ASP A 181 5.97 -22.05 26.13
C ASP A 181 5.31 -23.16 25.30
N SER A 182 4.56 -22.87 24.23
CA SER A 182 4.00 -23.95 23.38
C SER A 182 3.79 -23.66 21.89
N LEU A 183 4.17 -22.48 21.38
CA LEU A 183 4.63 -22.41 19.99
C LEU A 183 6.10 -22.76 20.04
N GLN A 184 6.59 -23.68 19.19
CA GLN A 184 8.03 -23.81 18.95
C GLN A 184 8.63 -22.41 18.88
N ALA A 185 9.45 -22.07 19.89
CA ALA A 185 10.02 -20.75 20.03
C ALA A 185 10.69 -20.42 18.71
N THR A 186 10.07 -19.51 17.94
CA THR A 186 10.57 -19.09 16.64
C THR A 186 12.01 -18.69 16.87
N HIS A 187 12.96 -19.42 16.26
CA HIS A 187 14.37 -19.23 16.56
C HIS A 187 14.71 -17.75 16.37
N PRO A 188 15.40 -17.09 17.32
CA PRO A 188 15.59 -15.64 17.30
C PRO A 188 16.21 -15.13 16.00
N LEU A 189 17.06 -15.95 15.35
CA LEU A 189 17.60 -15.65 14.01
C LEU A 189 16.52 -15.61 12.92
N TYR A 190 15.54 -16.53 12.96
CA TYR A 190 14.44 -16.56 11.99
C TYR A 190 13.45 -15.40 12.22
N ALA A 191 13.19 -15.05 13.48
CA ALA A 191 12.40 -13.86 13.80
C ALA A 191 13.08 -12.57 13.29
N ASN A 192 14.40 -12.43 13.48
CA ASN A 192 15.16 -11.31 12.95
C ASN A 192 15.16 -11.27 11.42
N TYR A 193 15.25 -12.43 10.76
CA TYR A 193 15.14 -12.55 9.31
C TYR A 193 13.79 -12.04 8.80
N LEU A 194 12.68 -12.48 9.39
CA LEU A 194 11.34 -12.01 9.04
C LEU A 194 11.15 -10.51 9.30
N SER A 195 11.69 -10.01 10.42
CA SER A 195 11.67 -8.58 10.71
C SER A 195 12.41 -7.77 9.64
N ARG A 196 13.59 -8.24 9.19
CA ARG A 196 14.35 -7.57 8.13
C ARG A 196 13.69 -7.63 6.77
N LEU A 197 12.95 -8.70 6.46
CA LEU A 197 12.08 -8.74 5.28
C LEU A 197 11.00 -7.66 5.33
N GLY A 198 10.35 -7.48 6.50
CA GLY A 198 9.41 -6.38 6.70
C GLY A 198 10.04 -5.00 6.52
N ASP A 199 11.25 -4.80 7.05
CA ASP A 199 12.01 -3.56 6.84
C ASP A 199 12.28 -3.30 5.34
N LEU A 200 12.61 -4.36 4.58
CA LEU A 200 12.84 -4.26 3.14
C LEU A 200 11.57 -3.84 2.40
N ASP A 201 10.44 -4.45 2.72
CA ASP A 201 9.15 -4.11 2.11
C ASP A 201 8.77 -2.66 2.40
N LEU A 202 8.94 -2.21 3.65
CA LEU A 202 8.69 -0.83 4.05
C LEU A 202 9.62 0.17 3.34
N ALA A 203 10.90 -0.17 3.18
CA ALA A 203 11.85 0.67 2.47
C ALA A 203 11.51 0.79 0.97
N LYS A 204 11.06 -0.32 0.35
CA LYS A 204 10.56 -0.33 -1.03
C LYS A 204 9.29 0.52 -1.19
N GLU A 205 8.35 0.42 -0.23
CA GLU A 205 7.13 1.25 -0.22
C GLU A 205 7.48 2.74 -0.17
N ARG A 206 8.38 3.15 0.74
CA ARG A 206 8.85 4.54 0.82
C ARG A 206 9.50 5.05 -0.47
N LEU A 207 10.29 4.20 -1.13
CA LEU A 207 10.90 4.54 -2.42
C LEU A 207 9.82 4.76 -3.48
N GLN A 208 8.82 3.87 -3.53
CA GLN A 208 7.71 3.98 -4.46
C GLN A 208 6.88 5.24 -4.22
N ASP A 209 6.54 5.54 -2.97
CA ASP A 209 5.81 6.75 -2.60
C ASP A 209 6.55 8.01 -3.05
N MET A 210 7.87 8.04 -2.89
CA MET A 210 8.70 9.15 -3.34
C MET A 210 8.70 9.31 -4.87
N ILE A 211 8.72 8.20 -5.62
CA ILE A 211 8.61 8.22 -7.08
C ILE A 211 7.23 8.74 -7.51
N LEU A 212 6.16 8.35 -6.82
CA LEU A 212 4.81 8.84 -7.07
C LEU A 212 4.70 10.34 -6.80
N GLU A 213 5.19 10.81 -5.65
CA GLU A 213 5.20 12.24 -5.30
C GLU A 213 6.01 13.07 -6.31
N ARG A 214 7.14 12.54 -6.79
CA ARG A 214 7.90 13.15 -7.90
C ARG A 214 7.04 13.32 -9.16
N GLY A 215 6.36 12.25 -9.55
CA GLY A 215 5.47 12.26 -10.72
C GLY A 215 4.36 13.30 -10.59
N ASP A 216 3.73 13.37 -9.42
CA ASP A 216 2.67 14.33 -9.12
C ASP A 216 3.16 15.78 -9.21
N LEU A 217 4.33 16.08 -8.64
CA LEU A 217 4.92 17.42 -8.71
C LEU A 217 5.34 17.84 -10.12
N LEU A 218 5.82 16.90 -10.94
CA LEU A 218 6.14 17.18 -12.34
C LEU A 218 4.89 17.49 -13.16
N ARG A 219 3.79 16.75 -12.96
CA ARG A 219 2.48 17.04 -13.59
C ARG A 219 1.93 18.38 -13.12
N LEU A 220 2.07 18.69 -11.83
CA LEU A 220 1.67 19.99 -11.28
C LEU A 220 2.49 21.12 -11.91
N ARG A 221 3.80 20.92 -12.09
CA ARG A 221 4.66 21.91 -12.75
C ARG A 221 4.22 22.16 -14.19
N GLU A 222 3.96 21.10 -14.95
CA GLU A 222 3.51 21.19 -16.34
C GLU A 222 2.19 21.97 -16.44
N SER A 223 1.20 21.63 -15.63
CA SER A 223 -0.09 22.33 -15.61
C SER A 223 0.03 23.80 -15.18
N LYS A 224 0.89 24.13 -14.21
CA LYS A 224 1.15 25.52 -13.79
C LYS A 224 1.84 26.33 -14.89
N LEU A 225 2.81 25.73 -15.59
CA LEU A 225 3.54 26.40 -16.69
C LEU A 225 2.61 26.82 -17.84
N VAL A 226 1.58 26.02 -18.13
CA VAL A 226 0.55 26.37 -19.14
C VAL A 226 -0.16 27.68 -18.81
N VAL A 227 -0.33 28.00 -17.52
CA VAL A 227 -1.00 29.21 -17.04
C VAL A 227 0.00 30.33 -16.71
N GLY A 228 1.30 30.13 -16.99
CA GLY A 228 2.36 31.09 -16.66
C GLY A 228 2.67 31.18 -15.17
N MET A 229 2.28 30.15 -14.40
CA MET A 229 2.59 30.01 -12.99
C MET A 229 3.77 29.03 -12.80
N ASP A 230 4.40 29.08 -11.63
CA ASP A 230 5.51 28.21 -11.28
C ASP A 230 5.23 27.50 -9.94
N LEU A 231 6.01 26.46 -9.64
CA LEU A 231 5.95 25.76 -8.37
C LEU A 231 6.32 26.68 -7.20
N ASN A 232 5.74 26.39 -6.04
CA ASN A 232 6.07 27.07 -4.79
C ASN A 232 7.51 26.73 -4.38
N ASN A 233 8.13 27.57 -3.54
CA ASN A 233 9.51 27.37 -3.11
C ASN A 233 9.75 26.02 -2.41
N ASP A 234 8.76 25.52 -1.67
CA ASP A 234 8.88 24.24 -0.96
C ASP A 234 8.81 23.05 -1.94
N GLU A 235 7.93 23.11 -2.93
CA GLU A 235 7.82 22.13 -4.02
C GLU A 235 9.12 22.06 -4.85
N LYS A 236 9.74 23.21 -5.12
CA LYS A 236 11.04 23.29 -5.81
C LYS A 236 12.17 22.67 -4.99
N LYS A 237 12.27 23.05 -3.71
CA LYS A 237 13.27 22.48 -2.79
C LYS A 237 13.10 20.98 -2.64
N PHE A 238 11.86 20.48 -2.63
CA PHE A 238 11.61 19.05 -2.60
C PHE A 238 12.19 18.37 -3.84
N LEU A 239 11.89 18.87 -5.05
CA LEU A 239 12.43 18.33 -6.30
C LEU A 239 13.96 18.40 -6.38
N GLU A 240 14.58 19.45 -5.83
CA GLU A 240 16.05 19.58 -5.77
C GLU A 240 16.70 18.55 -4.84
N ASN A 241 16.06 18.24 -3.71
CA ASN A 241 16.58 17.29 -2.71
C ASN A 241 16.19 15.83 -3.01
N LEU A 242 15.27 15.60 -3.95
CA LEU A 242 14.72 14.28 -4.26
C LEU A 242 15.80 13.28 -4.73
N PRO A 243 16.72 13.62 -5.65
CA PRO A 243 17.75 12.68 -6.08
C PRO A 243 18.63 12.21 -4.93
N LEU A 244 18.93 13.09 -3.97
CA LEU A 244 19.71 12.72 -2.80
C LEU A 244 18.94 11.71 -1.95
N ARG A 245 17.69 12.00 -1.60
CA ARG A 245 16.83 11.09 -0.83
C ARG A 245 16.60 9.74 -1.52
N GLU A 246 16.44 9.74 -2.84
CA GLU A 246 16.29 8.52 -3.63
C GLU A 246 17.54 7.64 -3.50
N THR A 247 18.73 8.23 -3.62
CA THR A 247 19.99 7.48 -3.42
C THR A 247 20.18 7.01 -1.98
N GLU A 248 19.73 7.77 -0.98
CA GLU A 248 19.77 7.36 0.43
C GLU A 248 18.87 6.14 0.68
N LEU A 249 17.64 6.14 0.16
CA LEU A 249 16.72 5.01 0.27
C LEU A 249 17.22 3.78 -0.49
N GLN A 250 17.78 3.96 -1.70
CA GLN A 250 18.39 2.86 -2.44
C GLN A 250 19.56 2.24 -1.67
N GLN A 251 20.41 3.05 -1.04
CA GLN A 251 21.48 2.55 -0.18
C GLN A 251 20.95 1.83 1.06
N GLU A 252 19.87 2.31 1.66
CA GLU A 252 19.19 1.64 2.78
C GLU A 252 18.66 0.26 2.35
N ILE A 253 17.98 0.18 1.21
CA ILE A 253 17.46 -1.07 0.63
C ILE A 253 18.61 -2.06 0.40
N GLU A 254 19.71 -1.64 -0.23
CA GLU A 254 20.86 -2.51 -0.48
C GLU A 254 21.50 -3.01 0.82
N LYS A 255 21.57 -2.16 1.85
CA LYS A 255 22.03 -2.56 3.17
C LYS A 255 21.10 -3.61 3.80
N ILE A 256 19.78 -3.41 3.73
CA ILE A 256 18.81 -4.37 4.29
C ILE A 256 18.88 -5.71 3.52
N LYS A 257 18.97 -5.69 2.19
CA LYS A 257 19.16 -6.91 1.38
C LYS A 257 20.40 -7.68 1.80
N LYS A 258 21.51 -6.97 2.05
CA LYS A 258 22.75 -7.59 2.55
C LYS A 258 22.57 -8.21 3.93
N ASP A 259 21.91 -7.51 4.86
CA ASP A 259 21.60 -8.03 6.20
C ASP A 259 20.72 -9.29 6.12
N ILE A 260 19.71 -9.30 5.24
CA ILE A 260 18.86 -10.47 4.97
C ILE A 260 19.71 -11.64 4.47
N GLY A 261 20.61 -11.41 3.52
CA GLY A 261 21.53 -12.43 3.01
C GLY A 261 22.39 -13.05 4.12
N GLN A 262 22.95 -12.23 5.00
CA GLN A 262 23.74 -12.70 6.15
C GLN A 262 22.88 -13.46 7.18
N LEU A 263 21.65 -13.00 7.43
CA LEU A 263 20.74 -13.69 8.34
C LEU A 263 20.29 -15.04 7.77
N LYS A 264 20.08 -15.12 6.46
CA LYS A 264 19.77 -16.37 5.76
C LYS A 264 20.90 -17.38 5.90
N GLU A 265 22.15 -16.96 5.67
CA GLU A 265 23.34 -17.81 5.87
C GLU A 265 23.44 -18.30 7.32
N LYS A 266 23.32 -17.41 8.31
CA LYS A 266 23.35 -17.78 9.73
C LYS A 266 22.24 -18.73 10.14
N CYS A 267 21.08 -18.63 9.53
CA CYS A 267 19.97 -19.56 9.77
C CYS A 267 20.27 -20.94 9.19
N LEU A 268 20.84 -21.01 7.98
CA LEU A 268 21.27 -22.28 7.37
C LEU A 268 22.37 -22.96 8.22
N GLU A 269 23.34 -22.18 8.72
CA GLU A 269 24.37 -22.68 9.65
C GLU A 269 23.77 -23.23 10.95
N ALA A 270 22.70 -22.61 11.44
CA ALA A 270 21.96 -23.04 12.62
C ALA A 270 21.01 -24.23 12.36
N GLY A 271 20.99 -24.78 11.14
CA GLY A 271 20.11 -25.88 10.74
C GLY A 271 18.63 -25.48 10.64
N ILE A 272 18.34 -24.18 10.53
CA ILE A 272 17.00 -23.64 10.32
C ILE A 272 16.77 -23.62 8.81
N ASP A 273 15.96 -24.55 8.33
CA ASP A 273 15.61 -24.59 6.92
C ASP A 273 14.64 -23.46 6.58
N ILE A 274 15.14 -22.45 5.85
CA ILE A 274 14.33 -21.33 5.32
C ILE A 274 13.81 -21.66 3.91
N SER A 275 14.13 -22.83 3.34
CA SER A 275 13.73 -23.18 1.97
C SER A 275 12.22 -23.43 1.81
N GLU A 276 11.48 -23.63 2.91
CA GLU A 276 10.09 -24.10 2.86
C GLU A 276 9.02 -23.00 2.70
N SER A 277 9.39 -21.73 2.47
CA SER A 277 8.40 -20.63 2.27
C SER A 277 8.31 -20.10 0.84
N VAL A 278 9.04 -20.67 -0.12
CA VAL A 278 8.84 -20.41 -1.55
C VAL A 278 8.38 -21.72 -2.18
N ASN A 279 7.09 -22.04 -1.99
CA ASN A 279 6.45 -23.03 -2.85
C ASN A 279 6.35 -22.39 -4.23
N ASP A 280 7.32 -22.72 -5.07
CA ASP A 280 7.22 -22.71 -6.52
C ASP A 280 6.00 -23.56 -6.90
N SER A 281 4.84 -22.90 -7.02
CA SER A 281 3.74 -23.47 -7.78
C SER A 281 4.07 -23.23 -9.25
N ASP A 282 4.60 -24.27 -9.87
CA ASP A 282 4.79 -24.44 -11.31
C ASP A 282 3.76 -23.64 -12.12
N GLY A 283 4.28 -22.68 -12.88
CA GLY A 283 3.52 -21.79 -13.74
C GLY A 283 4.47 -20.96 -14.59
N ASP A 284 5.26 -21.68 -15.40
CA ASP A 284 5.98 -21.24 -16.61
C ASP A 284 6.86 -19.98 -16.51
N GLY A 285 8.15 -20.21 -16.70
CA GLY A 285 9.21 -19.26 -16.38
C GLY A 285 9.22 -17.96 -17.17
N GLU A 286 9.60 -16.91 -16.46
CA GLU A 286 10.42 -15.81 -16.98
C GLU A 286 11.44 -15.46 -15.88
N GLU A 287 12.60 -16.12 -15.93
CA GLU A 287 13.80 -15.55 -15.33
C GLU A 287 14.16 -14.26 -16.08
N ASN A 288 14.40 -13.20 -15.32
CA ASN A 288 14.93 -11.87 -15.71
C ASN A 288 13.88 -10.75 -15.96
N ASP A 289 13.32 -10.16 -14.90
CA ASP A 289 12.67 -8.84 -15.04
C ASP A 289 12.97 -7.82 -13.91
N ASP A 290 13.51 -8.24 -12.75
CA ASP A 290 13.87 -7.30 -11.68
C ASP A 290 15.02 -6.33 -12.07
N ASN A 291 15.99 -6.79 -12.86
CA ASN A 291 17.04 -5.94 -13.42
C ASN A 291 16.54 -5.08 -14.59
N LYS A 292 15.41 -5.43 -15.21
CA LYS A 292 14.86 -4.74 -16.39
C LYS A 292 14.02 -3.54 -15.99
N ILE A 293 13.36 -3.59 -14.83
CA ILE A 293 12.68 -2.43 -14.23
C ILE A 293 13.71 -1.37 -13.79
N GLU A 294 14.83 -1.74 -13.17
CA GLU A 294 15.90 -0.78 -12.85
C GLU A 294 16.56 -0.19 -14.10
N GLU A 295 16.78 -1.00 -15.16
CA GLU A 295 17.39 -0.53 -16.40
C GLU A 295 16.45 0.36 -17.24
N ASP A 296 15.14 0.11 -17.23
CA ASP A 296 14.15 0.93 -17.93
C ASP A 296 13.86 2.25 -17.18
N ILE A 297 13.90 2.26 -15.84
CA ILE A 297 13.87 3.50 -15.04
C ILE A 297 15.12 4.36 -15.27
N LEU A 298 16.30 3.75 -15.42
CA LEU A 298 17.55 4.46 -15.74
C LEU A 298 17.59 5.00 -17.17
N LYS A 299 16.94 4.33 -18.14
CA LYS A 299 16.85 4.81 -19.53
C LYS A 299 16.00 6.08 -19.66
N ASP A 300 14.91 6.20 -18.91
CA ASP A 300 14.05 7.39 -18.91
C ASP A 300 14.71 8.63 -18.26
N ILE A 301 15.68 8.41 -17.37
CA ILE A 301 16.49 9.49 -16.75
C ILE A 301 17.52 10.06 -17.75
N HIS A 302 17.98 9.29 -18.73
CA HIS A 302 19.00 9.74 -19.70
C HIS A 302 18.42 10.45 -20.94
N THR A 303 17.18 10.16 -21.33
CA THR A 303 16.50 10.83 -22.47
C THR A 303 15.99 12.23 -22.15
N SER A 304 15.83 12.58 -20.87
CA SER A 304 15.33 13.90 -20.44
C SER A 304 16.45 14.95 -20.22
N LYS A 305 17.73 14.59 -20.44
CA LYS A 305 18.89 15.50 -20.32
C LYS A 305 19.31 16.19 -21.61
N SER A 306 18.62 15.99 -22.74
CA SER A 306 18.92 16.62 -24.03
C SER A 306 17.79 17.53 -24.53
N VAL A 307 17.51 18.62 -23.81
CA VAL A 307 16.83 19.78 -24.41
C VAL A 307 17.81 20.95 -24.38
N SER A 308 18.41 21.19 -25.54
CA SER A 308 19.35 22.29 -25.79
C SER A 308 18.69 23.66 -25.54
N PRO A 309 19.45 24.70 -25.16
CA PRO A 309 18.89 26.03 -24.90
C PRO A 309 18.43 26.66 -26.21
N ILE A 310 17.15 27.03 -26.30
CA ILE A 310 16.62 27.85 -27.39
C ILE A 310 17.21 29.26 -27.23
N GLN A 311 18.08 29.65 -28.17
CA GLN A 311 18.53 31.03 -28.34
C GLN A 311 17.34 31.89 -28.77
N MET A 312 17.02 32.91 -27.96
CA MET A 312 16.07 33.96 -28.34
C MET A 312 16.74 34.98 -29.28
N PRO A 313 16.03 35.45 -30.32
CA PRO A 313 16.45 36.61 -31.12
C PRO A 313 16.28 37.95 -30.38
#